data_AF-A0A7C3M055-F1
#
_entry.id   AF-A0A7C3M055-F1
#
_cell.length_a   1.000
_cell.length_b   1.000
_cell.length_c   1.000
_cell.angle_alpha   90.00
_cell.angle_beta   90.00
_cell.angle_gamma   90.00
#
_symmetry.space_group_name_H-M   'P 1'
#
loop_
_entity.id
_entity.type
_entity.pdbx_description
1 polymer ?
#
loop_
_entity_poly.entity_id
_entity_poly.type
_entity_poly.pdbx_seq_one_letter_code
_entity_poly.pdbx_strand_id
1 'polypeptide(L)'
;MRRFLPIAVAIICGLWVLADFFVSHPLIDSVGAKLLEGVMILAAFALFAGILNLLGFHARRISKDQKDWGYRLVLMVALGGTLIAGIVLPGSGALSWIFGYMYYPLQSTMAALLAFFVVSAAYRAFRLRNGEALIMLITSLVVLLAQLPFSNRISPYLPLLRKWILDVPVTAGTRGIILGTALGTITTSLRILLAVDHPYAQD
;
A
#
# COMPACT_ATOMS: atom_id res chain seq x y z
N MET A 1 -36.94 -2.77 14.43
CA MET A 1 -36.19 -2.25 15.60
C MET A 1 -34.76 -2.79 15.69
N ARG A 2 -34.52 -4.11 15.59
CA ARG A 2 -33.17 -4.71 15.74
C ARG A 2 -32.09 -4.18 14.78
N ARG A 3 -32.48 -3.74 13.58
CA ARG A 3 -31.57 -3.18 12.56
C ARG A 3 -31.34 -1.67 12.65
N PHE A 4 -32.20 -0.94 13.36
CA PHE A 4 -32.08 0.52 13.50
C PHE A 4 -31.07 0.91 14.59
N LEU A 5 -30.95 0.09 15.64
CA LEU A 5 -30.06 0.36 16.76
C LEU A 5 -28.57 0.42 16.34
N PRO A 6 -28.03 -0.53 15.55
CA PRO A 6 -26.64 -0.46 15.11
C PRO A 6 -26.35 0.75 14.21
N ILE A 7 -27.29 1.12 13.33
CA ILE A 7 -27.17 2.28 12.45
C ILE A 7 -27.11 3.57 13.30
N ALA A 8 -28.05 3.73 14.23
CA ALA A 8 -28.09 4.91 15.10
C ALA A 8 -26.81 5.04 15.93
N VAL A 9 -26.32 3.94 16.50
CA VAL A 9 -25.05 3.94 17.26
C VAL A 9 -23.88 4.34 16.36
N ALA A 10 -23.76 3.76 15.16
CA ALA A 10 -22.67 4.10 14.23
C ALA A 10 -22.66 5.59 13.86
N ILE A 11 -23.84 6.17 13.58
CA ILE A 11 -23.99 7.59 13.25
C ILE A 11 -23.62 8.47 14.45
N ILE A 12 -24.13 8.15 15.65
CA ILE A 12 -23.84 8.92 16.87
C ILE A 12 -22.35 8.89 17.19
N CYS A 13 -21.71 7.73 17.13
CA CYS A 13 -20.27 7.60 17.36
C CYS A 13 -19.46 8.41 16.35
N GLY A 14 -19.81 8.34 15.06
CA GLY A 14 -19.11 9.10 14.03
C GLY A 14 -19.31 10.61 14.14
N LEU A 15 -20.52 11.07 14.49
CA LEU A 15 -20.78 12.48 14.78
C LEU A 15 -20.04 12.96 16.03
N TRP A 16 -19.87 12.10 17.04
CA TRP A 16 -19.12 12.44 18.24
C TRP A 16 -17.63 12.64 17.94
N VAL A 17 -17.02 11.74 17.17
CA VAL A 17 -15.62 11.88 16.73
C VAL A 17 -15.43 13.14 15.87
N LEU A 18 -16.42 13.48 15.03
CA LEU A 18 -16.40 14.76 14.30
C LEU A 18 -16.49 15.96 15.25
N ALA A 19 -17.32 15.90 16.28
CA ALA A 19 -17.45 16.98 17.26
C ALA A 19 -16.15 17.22 18.04
N ASP A 20 -15.48 16.14 18.47
CA ASP A 20 -14.15 16.18 19.12
C ASP A 20 -13.11 16.94 18.27
N PHE A 21 -13.14 16.75 16.95
CA PHE A 21 -12.21 17.44 16.05
C PHE A 21 -12.42 18.97 15.99
N PHE A 22 -13.65 19.46 16.14
CA PHE A 22 -13.99 20.88 15.96
C PHE A 22 -14.26 21.65 17.25
N VAL A 23 -14.61 20.97 18.35
CA VAL A 23 -15.03 21.58 19.61
C VAL A 23 -14.10 21.15 20.73
N SER A 24 -13.25 22.06 21.21
CA SER A 24 -12.38 21.80 22.35
C SER A 24 -13.18 21.85 23.65
N HIS A 25 -13.64 20.70 24.14
CA HIS A 25 -14.39 20.59 25.39
C HIS A 25 -14.03 19.30 26.13
N PRO A 26 -13.61 19.35 27.41
CA PRO A 26 -13.05 18.19 28.11
C PRO A 26 -13.88 16.90 28.06
N LEU A 27 -15.21 17.02 28.12
CA LEU A 27 -16.11 15.87 28.01
C LEU A 27 -16.14 15.25 26.60
N ILE A 28 -16.13 16.09 25.55
CA ILE A 28 -16.17 15.62 24.15
C ILE A 28 -14.85 14.93 23.85
N ASP A 29 -13.73 15.57 24.19
CA ASP A 29 -12.37 15.07 24.03
C ASP A 29 -12.18 13.70 24.70
N SER A 30 -12.68 13.55 25.94
CA SER A 30 -12.52 12.30 26.70
C SER A 30 -13.25 11.11 26.07
N VAL A 31 -14.41 11.36 25.45
CA VAL A 31 -15.20 10.31 24.79
C VAL A 31 -14.67 10.04 23.39
N GLY A 32 -14.27 11.09 22.66
CA GLY A 32 -13.60 10.97 21.36
C GLY A 32 -12.33 10.14 21.44
N ALA A 33 -11.48 10.41 22.44
CA ALA A 33 -10.27 9.64 22.71
C ALA A 33 -10.55 8.14 22.95
N LYS A 34 -11.60 7.81 23.73
CA LYS A 34 -11.99 6.40 23.97
C LYS A 34 -12.52 5.71 22.71
N LEU A 35 -13.27 6.42 21.88
CA LEU A 35 -13.74 5.89 20.60
C LEU A 35 -12.57 5.62 19.65
N LEU A 36 -11.62 6.56 19.55
CA LEU A 36 -10.42 6.41 18.74
C LEU A 36 -9.51 5.29 19.27
N GLU A 37 -9.36 5.16 20.58
CA GLU A 37 -8.64 4.03 21.19
C GLU A 37 -9.29 2.70 20.80
N GLY A 38 -10.63 2.61 20.83
CA GLY A 38 -11.37 1.44 20.36
C GLY A 38 -11.09 1.12 18.89
N VAL A 39 -11.07 2.13 18.01
CA VAL A 39 -10.72 1.96 16.59
C VAL A 39 -9.29 1.44 16.44
N MET A 40 -8.34 1.97 17.22
CA MET A 40 -6.94 1.52 17.20
C MET A 40 -6.80 0.06 17.65
N ILE A 41 -7.54 -0.35 18.69
CA ILE A 41 -7.59 -1.74 19.14
C ILE A 41 -8.16 -2.64 18.03
N LEU A 42 -9.29 -2.25 17.41
CA LEU A 42 -9.88 -2.99 16.30
C LEU A 42 -8.93 -3.09 15.10
N ALA A 43 -8.20 -2.03 14.77
CA ALA A 43 -7.20 -2.02 13.71
C ALA A 43 -6.06 -3.00 14.00
N ALA A 44 -5.59 -3.07 15.26
CA ALA A 44 -4.58 -4.04 15.67
C ALA A 44 -5.07 -5.49 15.51
N PHE A 45 -6.31 -5.78 15.92
CA PHE A 45 -6.91 -7.11 15.71
C PHE A 45 -7.13 -7.42 14.22
N ALA A 46 -7.53 -6.44 13.42
CA ALA A 46 -7.70 -6.60 11.98
C ALA A 46 -6.36 -6.90 11.29
N LEU A 47 -5.29 -6.22 11.67
CA LEU A 47 -3.94 -6.51 11.20
C LEU A 47 -3.53 -7.94 11.56
N PHE A 48 -3.76 -8.33 12.82
CA PHE A 48 -3.46 -9.68 13.29
C PHE A 48 -4.25 -10.74 12.51
N ALA A 49 -5.55 -10.54 12.32
CA ALA A 49 -6.40 -11.39 11.51
C ALA A 49 -5.92 -11.46 10.05
N GLY A 50 -5.45 -10.34 9.49
CA GLY A 50 -4.86 -10.29 8.15
C GLY A 50 -3.61 -11.16 8.02
N ILE A 51 -2.71 -11.10 9.01
CA ILE A 51 -1.51 -11.95 9.07
C ILE A 51 -1.90 -13.43 9.18
N LEU A 52 -2.82 -13.76 10.09
CA LEU A 52 -3.31 -15.13 10.26
C LEU A 52 -3.99 -15.67 9.00
N ASN A 53 -4.78 -14.84 8.31
CA ASN A 53 -5.42 -15.21 7.05
C ASN A 53 -4.38 -15.51 5.97
N LEU A 54 -3.36 -14.66 5.84
CA LEU A 54 -2.25 -14.88 4.90
C LEU A 54 -1.51 -16.19 5.21
N LEU A 55 -1.14 -16.41 6.47
CA LEU A 55 -0.47 -17.63 6.92
C LEU A 55 -1.33 -18.87 6.67
N GLY A 56 -2.61 -18.83 7.05
CA GLY A 56 -3.54 -19.95 6.87
C GLY A 56 -3.79 -20.28 5.39
N PHE A 57 -3.91 -19.26 4.55
CA PHE A 57 -4.08 -19.40 3.10
C PHE A 57 -2.88 -20.09 2.44
N HIS A 58 -1.65 -19.70 2.82
CA HIS A 58 -0.43 -20.32 2.30
C HIS A 58 -0.15 -21.69 2.92
N ALA A 59 -0.39 -21.88 4.22
CA ALA A 59 -0.19 -23.16 4.92
C ALA A 59 -1.05 -24.30 4.33
N ARG A 60 -2.36 -24.05 4.14
CA ARG A 60 -3.28 -25.02 3.50
C ARG A 60 -2.84 -25.41 2.10
N ARG A 61 -2.16 -24.50 1.41
CA ARG A 61 -1.69 -24.64 0.03
C ARG A 61 -0.37 -25.38 -0.09
N ILE A 62 0.48 -25.30 0.92
CA ILE A 62 1.68 -26.15 1.06
C ILE A 62 1.24 -27.57 1.38
N SER A 63 0.31 -27.75 2.32
CA SER A 63 -0.21 -29.08 2.70
C SER A 63 -0.89 -29.84 1.55
N LYS A 64 -1.30 -29.16 0.49
CA LYS A 64 -1.95 -29.76 -0.69
C LYS A 64 -0.97 -30.00 -1.86
N ASP A 65 0.34 -29.89 -1.62
CA ASP A 65 1.42 -30.12 -2.61
C ASP A 65 1.18 -29.47 -3.97
N GLN A 66 0.63 -28.26 -3.94
CA GLN A 66 0.40 -27.50 -5.16
C GLN A 66 1.74 -27.01 -5.72
N LYS A 67 1.78 -26.83 -7.05
CA LYS A 67 2.91 -26.21 -7.75
C LYS A 67 3.38 -24.94 -7.01
N ASP A 68 4.70 -24.80 -6.87
CA ASP A 68 5.39 -23.68 -6.21
C ASP A 68 5.32 -23.66 -4.66
N TRP A 69 5.17 -24.82 -4.01
CA TRP A 69 5.13 -24.91 -2.53
C TRP A 69 6.39 -24.34 -1.85
N GLY A 70 7.57 -24.51 -2.46
CA GLY A 70 8.83 -24.02 -1.91
C GLY A 70 8.85 -22.49 -1.74
N TYR A 71 8.36 -21.74 -2.72
CA TYR A 71 8.25 -20.28 -2.63
C TYR A 71 7.27 -19.83 -1.54
N ARG A 72 6.22 -20.60 -1.29
CA ARG A 72 5.25 -20.32 -0.21
C ARG A 72 5.88 -20.55 1.16
N LEU A 73 6.72 -21.57 1.29
CA LEU A 73 7.47 -21.82 2.53
C LEU A 73 8.46 -20.69 2.80
N VAL A 74 9.19 -20.23 1.78
CA VAL A 74 10.09 -19.07 1.90
C VAL A 74 9.33 -17.83 2.37
N LEU A 75 8.16 -17.53 1.78
CA LEU A 75 7.31 -16.43 2.22
C LEU A 75 6.91 -16.54 3.70
N MET A 76 6.47 -17.72 4.14
CA MET A 76 6.04 -17.93 5.52
C MET A 76 7.20 -17.77 6.52
N VAL A 77 8.38 -18.30 6.19
CA VAL A 77 9.59 -18.18 7.00
C VAL A 77 10.05 -16.73 7.07
N ALA A 78 10.07 -16.02 5.94
CA ALA A 78 10.46 -14.61 5.89
C ALA A 78 9.49 -13.70 6.66
N LEU A 79 8.18 -13.94 6.53
CA LEU A 79 7.14 -13.24 7.28
C LEU A 79 7.30 -13.50 8.79
N GLY A 80 7.39 -14.76 9.20
CA GLY A 80 7.56 -15.15 10.60
C GLY A 80 8.85 -14.57 11.21
N GLY A 81 9.97 -14.71 10.50
CA GLY A 81 11.26 -14.17 10.93
C GLY A 81 11.24 -12.65 11.09
N THR A 82 10.61 -11.93 10.17
CA THR A 82 10.49 -10.45 10.24
C THR A 82 9.62 -10.02 11.41
N LEU A 83 8.48 -10.70 11.64
CA LEU A 83 7.59 -10.42 12.78
C LEU A 83 8.29 -10.70 14.11
N ILE A 84 8.96 -11.85 14.25
CA ILE A 84 9.69 -12.22 15.45
C ILE A 84 10.81 -11.21 15.72
N ALA A 85 11.58 -10.83 14.70
CA ALA A 85 12.63 -9.82 14.85
C ALA A 85 12.06 -8.46 15.30
N GLY A 86 10.93 -8.02 14.74
CA GLY A 86 10.31 -6.75 15.11
C GLY A 86 9.74 -6.72 16.52
N ILE A 87 9.21 -7.85 17.02
CA ILE A 87 8.58 -7.94 18.35
C ILE A 87 9.62 -8.21 19.44
N VAL A 88 10.53 -9.16 19.21
CA VAL A 88 11.48 -9.64 20.23
C VAL A 88 12.73 -8.77 20.30
N LEU A 89 13.14 -8.17 19.18
CA LEU A 89 14.36 -7.37 19.08
C LEU A 89 14.06 -5.91 18.64
N PRO A 90 13.15 -5.20 19.32
CA PRO A 90 12.80 -3.83 18.95
C PRO A 90 14.02 -2.91 19.08
N GLY A 91 14.24 -2.06 18.08
CA GLY A 91 15.39 -1.14 18.04
C GLY A 91 16.75 -1.79 17.73
N SER A 92 16.79 -3.11 17.54
CA SER A 92 18.01 -3.80 17.10
C SER A 92 18.31 -3.55 15.61
N GLY A 93 19.54 -3.87 15.18
CA GLY A 93 19.91 -3.90 13.77
C GLY A 93 19.29 -5.05 12.97
N ALA A 94 18.45 -5.91 13.57
CA ALA A 94 17.88 -7.05 12.87
C ALA A 94 16.92 -6.62 11.75
N LEU A 95 16.04 -5.65 12.01
CA LEU A 95 15.12 -5.13 11.00
C LEU A 95 15.85 -4.36 9.90
N SER A 96 16.90 -3.59 10.25
CA SER A 96 17.72 -2.89 9.24
C SER A 96 18.52 -3.87 8.38
N TRP A 97 19.01 -4.97 8.95
CA TRP A 97 19.64 -6.05 8.21
C TRP A 97 18.65 -6.72 7.26
N ILE A 98 17.46 -7.09 7.74
CA ILE A 98 16.39 -7.67 6.90
C ILE A 98 16.04 -6.70 5.76
N PHE A 99 15.92 -5.41 6.06
CA PHE A 99 15.67 -4.40 5.04
C PHE A 99 16.79 -4.34 3.99
N GLY A 100 18.05 -4.23 4.43
CA GLY A 100 19.20 -4.03 3.55
C GLY A 100 19.57 -5.25 2.71
N TYR A 101 19.38 -6.46 3.24
CA TYR A 101 19.85 -7.70 2.61
C TYR A 101 18.74 -8.59 2.06
N MET A 102 17.49 -8.41 2.47
CA MET A 102 16.35 -9.18 1.95
C MET A 102 15.40 -8.29 1.16
N TYR A 103 14.82 -7.26 1.78
CA TYR A 103 13.80 -6.45 1.13
C TYR A 103 14.35 -5.61 -0.04
N TYR A 104 15.40 -4.83 0.21
CA TYR A 104 15.96 -3.90 -0.78
C TYR A 104 16.49 -4.60 -2.04
N PRO A 105 17.27 -5.70 -1.94
CA PRO A 105 17.70 -6.45 -3.13
C PRO A 105 16.53 -7.06 -3.89
N LEU A 106 15.55 -7.68 -3.20
CA LEU A 106 14.36 -8.25 -3.86
C LEU A 106 13.58 -7.18 -4.63
N GLN A 107 13.33 -6.02 -4.02
CA GLN A 107 12.70 -4.88 -4.69
C GLN A 107 13.49 -4.42 -5.91
N SER A 108 14.82 -4.36 -5.82
CA SER A 108 15.70 -3.99 -6.93
C SER A 108 15.62 -4.99 -8.08
N THR A 109 15.61 -6.30 -7.79
CA THR A 109 15.45 -7.34 -8.84
C THR A 109 14.10 -7.25 -9.53
N MET A 110 13.01 -7.00 -8.80
CA MET A 110 11.69 -6.79 -9.39
C MET A 110 11.68 -5.57 -10.31
N ALA A 111 12.29 -4.46 -9.87
CA ALA A 111 12.42 -3.26 -10.69
C ALA A 111 13.26 -3.52 -11.96
N ALA A 112 14.36 -4.28 -11.86
CA ALA A 112 15.19 -4.65 -13.00
C ALA A 112 14.43 -5.53 -14.01
N LEU A 113 13.65 -6.52 -13.53
CA LEU A 113 12.80 -7.35 -14.38
C LEU A 113 11.71 -6.51 -15.07
N LEU A 114 11.05 -5.62 -14.33
CA LEU A 114 10.05 -4.70 -14.91
C LEU A 114 10.66 -3.82 -15.99
N ALA A 115 11.85 -3.25 -15.77
CA ALA A 115 12.56 -2.48 -16.78
C ALA A 115 12.81 -3.31 -18.04
N PHE A 116 13.32 -4.54 -17.91
CA PHE A 116 13.53 -5.43 -19.05
C PHE A 116 12.22 -5.77 -19.78
N PHE A 117 11.15 -6.08 -19.04
CA PHE A 117 9.85 -6.38 -19.63
C PHE A 117 9.23 -5.16 -20.31
N VAL A 118 9.39 -3.95 -19.77
CA VAL A 118 8.92 -2.71 -20.39
C VAL A 118 9.66 -2.48 -21.71
N VAL A 119 10.98 -2.66 -21.75
CA VAL A 119 11.75 -2.53 -23.00
C VAL A 119 11.34 -3.60 -24.02
N SER A 120 11.17 -4.85 -23.60
CA SER A 120 10.74 -5.94 -24.48
C SER A 120 9.32 -5.74 -24.99
N ALA A 121 8.39 -5.33 -24.11
CA ALA A 121 7.00 -5.03 -24.46
C ALA A 121 6.91 -3.83 -25.39
N ALA A 122 7.67 -2.76 -25.13
CA ALA A 122 7.84 -1.63 -26.03
C ALA A 122 8.32 -2.12 -27.39
N TYR A 123 9.49 -2.77 -27.47
CA TYR A 123 10.05 -3.28 -28.72
C TYR A 123 9.04 -4.16 -29.51
N ARG A 124 8.32 -5.05 -28.83
CA ARG A 124 7.27 -5.90 -29.45
C ARG A 124 6.06 -5.10 -29.91
N ALA A 125 5.57 -4.16 -29.10
CA ALA A 125 4.44 -3.29 -29.44
C ALA A 125 4.78 -2.34 -30.61
N PHE A 126 6.05 -1.99 -30.77
CA PHE A 126 6.55 -1.07 -31.79
C PHE A 126 7.02 -1.75 -33.08
N ARG A 127 6.93 -3.08 -33.20
CA ARG A 127 7.18 -3.81 -34.47
C ARG A 127 6.07 -3.56 -35.53
N LEU A 128 5.08 -2.71 -35.24
CA LEU A 128 4.03 -2.26 -36.17
C LEU A 128 3.84 -0.71 -36.16
N ARG A 129 4.48 -0.05 -37.13
CA ARG A 129 3.91 0.85 -38.18
C ARG A 129 3.64 2.36 -38.02
N ASN A 130 3.83 3.06 -36.89
CA ASN A 130 3.49 4.51 -36.80
C ASN A 130 4.58 5.40 -36.16
N GLY A 131 4.71 6.66 -36.61
CA GLY A 131 5.70 7.63 -36.10
C GLY A 131 5.50 8.06 -34.63
N GLU A 132 4.25 8.12 -34.16
CA GLU A 132 3.92 8.38 -32.75
C GLU A 132 4.48 7.31 -31.81
N ALA A 133 4.47 6.07 -32.27
CA ALA A 133 5.00 4.91 -31.55
C ALA A 133 6.53 5.01 -31.36
N LEU A 134 7.24 5.57 -32.34
CA LEU A 134 8.68 5.83 -32.25
C LEU A 134 8.99 6.88 -31.17
N ILE A 135 8.18 7.95 -31.07
CA ILE A 135 8.34 8.99 -30.05
C ILE A 135 8.15 8.40 -28.64
N MET A 136 7.12 7.56 -28.46
CA MET A 136 6.87 6.85 -27.20
C MET A 136 8.01 5.90 -26.82
N LEU A 137 8.58 5.19 -27.80
CA LEU A 137 9.72 4.30 -27.59
C LEU A 137 10.95 5.09 -27.12
N ILE A 138 11.31 6.15 -27.84
CA ILE A 138 12.47 6.99 -27.50
C ILE A 138 12.29 7.58 -26.10
N THR A 139 11.10 8.10 -25.81
CA THR A 139 10.79 8.68 -24.49
C THR A 139 10.93 7.63 -23.38
N SER A 140 10.34 6.45 -23.57
CA SER A 140 10.41 5.35 -22.59
C SER A 140 11.84 4.87 -22.37
N LEU A 141 12.64 4.77 -23.45
CA LEU A 141 14.03 4.36 -23.36
C LEU A 141 14.88 5.40 -22.62
N VAL A 142 14.67 6.69 -22.88
CA VAL A 142 15.35 7.79 -22.16
C VAL A 142 14.98 7.78 -20.67
N VAL A 143 13.69 7.61 -20.34
CA VAL A 143 13.22 7.50 -18.94
C VAL A 143 13.83 6.29 -18.24
N LEU A 144 13.97 5.17 -18.95
CA LEU A 144 14.56 3.95 -18.42
C LEU A 144 16.08 4.10 -18.19
N LEU A 145 16.79 4.71 -19.13
CA LEU A 145 18.22 5.04 -19.00
C LEU A 145 18.48 6.01 -17.84
N ALA A 146 17.62 7.01 -17.66
CA ALA A 146 17.73 7.98 -16.57
C ALA A 146 17.64 7.31 -15.18
N GLN A 147 16.89 6.21 -15.06
CA GLN A 147 16.70 5.48 -13.80
C GLN A 147 17.88 4.57 -13.42
N LEU A 148 18.83 4.33 -14.33
CA LEU A 148 19.96 3.44 -14.07
C LEU A 148 20.91 4.01 -12.99
N PRO A 149 21.46 3.19 -12.07
CA PRO A 149 22.36 3.65 -11.01
C PRO A 149 23.63 4.36 -11.51
N PHE A 150 24.06 4.04 -12.74
CA PHE A 150 25.26 4.59 -13.38
C PHE A 150 24.98 5.73 -14.36
N SER A 151 23.76 6.29 -14.39
CA SER A 151 23.37 7.35 -15.34
C SER A 151 24.26 8.60 -15.27
N ASN A 152 24.80 8.93 -14.09
CA ASN A 152 25.72 10.06 -13.90
C ASN A 152 27.04 9.92 -14.71
N ARG A 153 27.48 8.69 -14.99
CA ARG A 153 28.69 8.46 -15.80
C ARG A 153 28.44 8.63 -17.30
N ILE A 154 27.18 8.53 -17.73
CA ILE A 154 26.79 8.67 -19.14
C ILE A 154 26.58 10.15 -19.47
N SER A 155 25.83 10.86 -18.64
CA SER A 155 25.58 12.30 -18.83
C SER A 155 25.11 12.94 -17.51
N PRO A 156 25.58 14.17 -17.19
CA PRO A 156 25.08 14.93 -16.03
C PRO A 156 23.59 15.30 -16.11
N TYR A 157 23.00 15.31 -17.32
CA TYR A 157 21.59 15.68 -17.52
C TYR A 157 20.61 14.53 -17.23
N LEU A 158 21.05 13.27 -17.30
CA LEU A 158 20.20 12.11 -17.04
C LEU A 158 19.72 12.04 -15.57
N PRO A 159 20.59 12.29 -14.56
CA PRO A 159 20.15 12.42 -13.16
C PRO A 159 19.13 13.55 -12.94
N LEU A 160 19.30 14.70 -13.61
CA LEU A 160 18.35 15.83 -13.51
C LEU A 160 16.98 15.44 -14.07
N LEU A 161 16.95 14.76 -15.21
CA LEU A 161 15.72 14.23 -15.78
C LEU A 161 15.05 13.20 -14.86
N ARG A 162 15.82 12.26 -14.31
CA ARG A 162 15.32 11.29 -13.32
C ARG A 162 14.70 11.99 -12.12
N LYS A 163 15.40 12.97 -11.55
CA LYS A 163 14.93 13.73 -10.40
C LYS A 163 13.62 14.45 -10.75
N TRP A 164 13.57 15.14 -11.87
CA TRP A 164 12.35 15.81 -12.33
C TRP A 164 11.17 14.83 -12.50
N ILE A 165 11.40 13.65 -13.09
CA ILE A 165 10.37 12.61 -13.24
C ILE A 165 9.85 12.12 -11.88
N LEU A 166 10.75 11.85 -10.93
CA LEU A 166 10.37 11.35 -9.62
C LEU A 166 9.64 12.44 -8.80
N ASP A 167 10.16 13.65 -8.80
CA ASP A 167 9.67 14.77 -7.96
C ASP A 167 8.39 15.41 -8.53
N VAL A 168 8.17 15.37 -9.85
CA VAL A 168 7.02 16.02 -10.50
C VAL A 168 5.94 15.01 -10.89
N PRO A 169 6.00 14.26 -12.02
CA PRO A 169 4.88 13.42 -12.45
C PRO A 169 4.64 12.21 -11.54
N VAL A 170 5.68 11.53 -11.04
CA VAL A 170 5.49 10.36 -10.15
C VAL A 170 4.93 10.81 -8.80
N THR A 171 5.48 11.87 -8.22
CA THR A 171 4.95 12.45 -6.98
C THR A 171 3.54 13.02 -7.17
N ALA A 172 3.24 13.65 -8.31
CA ALA A 172 1.88 14.10 -8.63
C ALA A 172 0.90 12.92 -8.75
N GLY A 173 1.29 11.84 -9.42
CA GLY A 173 0.47 10.63 -9.56
C GLY A 173 0.21 9.94 -8.21
N THR A 174 1.24 9.77 -7.38
CA THR A 174 1.11 9.19 -6.03
C THR A 174 0.23 10.07 -5.13
N ARG A 175 0.41 11.40 -5.16
CA ARG A 175 -0.49 12.33 -4.46
C ARG A 175 -1.92 12.23 -4.98
N GLY A 176 -2.13 12.12 -6.29
CA GLY A 176 -3.45 11.92 -6.89
C GLY A 176 -4.13 10.65 -6.39
N ILE A 177 -3.41 9.53 -6.29
CA ILE A 177 -3.92 8.27 -5.74
C ILE A 177 -4.27 8.44 -4.25
N ILE A 178 -3.40 9.07 -3.46
CA ILE A 178 -3.65 9.30 -2.03
C ILE A 178 -4.88 10.20 -1.84
N LEU A 179 -5.00 11.27 -2.62
CA LEU A 179 -6.18 12.15 -2.57
C LEU A 179 -7.45 11.42 -3.01
N GLY A 180 -7.38 10.62 -4.08
CA GLY A 180 -8.53 9.85 -4.56
C GLY A 180 -9.00 8.81 -3.54
N THR A 181 -8.06 8.10 -2.91
CA THR A 181 -8.39 7.15 -1.83
C THR A 181 -8.95 7.86 -0.60
N ALA A 182 -8.36 8.99 -0.19
CA ALA A 182 -8.87 9.79 0.93
C ALA A 182 -10.30 10.28 0.66
N LEU A 183 -10.55 10.91 -0.50
CA LEU A 183 -11.89 11.36 -0.88
C LEU A 183 -12.88 10.19 -0.97
N GLY A 184 -12.47 9.03 -1.49
CA GLY A 184 -13.27 7.82 -1.51
C GLY A 184 -13.69 7.38 -0.11
N THR A 185 -12.74 7.32 0.84
CA THR A 185 -13.02 6.95 2.23
C THR A 185 -13.92 7.96 2.94
N ILE A 186 -13.74 9.27 2.70
CA ILE A 186 -14.61 10.32 3.23
C ILE A 186 -16.03 10.16 2.67
N THR A 187 -16.17 9.90 1.37
CA THR A 187 -17.47 9.73 0.72
C THR A 187 -18.23 8.54 1.30
N THR A 188 -17.57 7.39 1.46
CA THR A 188 -18.16 6.21 2.10
C THR A 188 -18.55 6.51 3.55
N SER A 189 -17.69 7.18 4.31
CA SER A 189 -17.97 7.55 5.71
C SER A 189 -19.16 8.50 5.82
N LEU A 190 -19.24 9.51 4.94
CA LEU A 190 -20.36 10.46 4.92
C LEU A 190 -21.68 9.77 4.55
N ARG A 191 -21.67 8.84 3.60
CA ARG A 191 -22.87 8.07 3.25
C ARG A 191 -23.38 7.23 4.41
N ILE A 192 -22.48 6.66 5.23
CA ILE A 192 -22.86 5.95 6.46
C ILE A 192 -23.43 6.94 7.48
N LEU A 193 -22.79 8.10 7.70
CA LEU A 193 -23.24 9.13 8.65
C LEU A 193 -24.62 9.72 8.30
N LEU A 194 -24.87 9.93 7.01
CA LEU A 194 -26.15 10.43 6.49
C LEU A 194 -27.21 9.33 6.40
N ALA A 195 -26.92 8.13 6.88
CA ALA A 195 -27.83 6.99 6.83
C ALA A 195 -28.27 6.63 5.39
N VAL A 196 -27.42 6.88 4.39
CA VAL A 196 -27.66 6.47 2.99
C VAL A 196 -27.23 5.01 2.81
N ASP A 197 -26.09 4.65 3.38
CA ASP A 197 -25.56 3.28 3.35
C ASP A 197 -25.74 2.61 4.73
N HIS A 198 -26.21 1.37 4.74
CA HIS A 198 -26.51 0.61 5.97
C HIS A 198 -25.80 -0.75 6.02
N PRO A 199 -24.46 -0.79 6.10
CA PRO A 199 -23.71 -2.05 6.08
C PRO A 199 -24.06 -2.97 7.26
N TYR A 200 -24.48 -2.40 8.39
CA TYR A 200 -24.77 -3.15 9.63
C TYR A 200 -26.21 -3.72 9.70
N ALA A 201 -27.05 -3.47 8.70
CA ALA A 201 -28.45 -3.88 8.69
C ALA A 201 -28.78 -4.92 7.61
N GLN A 202 -27.78 -5.39 6.86
CA GLN A 202 -27.98 -6.29 5.72
C GLN A 202 -28.12 -7.78 6.09
N ASP A 203 -28.04 -8.14 7.37
CA ASP A 203 -28.39 -9.47 7.89
C ASP A 203 -29.59 -9.45 8.85
#